data_AF-A0A7K0QAG9-F1
#
_entry.id   AF-A0A7K0QAG9-F1
#
_cell.length_a   1.000
_cell.length_b   1.000
_cell.length_c   1.000
_cell.angle_alpha   90.00
_cell.angle_beta   90.00
_cell.angle_gamma   90.00
#
_symmetry.space_group_name_H-M   'P 1'
#
loop_
_entity.id
_entity.type
_entity.pdbx_description
1 polymer ?
#
loop_
_entity_poly.entity_id
_entity_poly.type
_entity_poly.pdbx_seq_one_letter_code
_entity_poly.pdbx_strand_id
1 'polypeptide(L)'
;MSVEINDQPGHFGQYGGRFVPEALIGALNELDAAHNSAQKDPLFLSELAELHRSYTGRPSIITQVPRFAENAGGARIILKREDLNHTGSHKINNVLGQALLTKRMGKKRIIAETGAGQHGVAAATAAALMGLDCVVYMGEEDTRRQSLNVARMKLLGAQVIPVKSGSRTLKDAINEAMRDWVTNVADTHYLLGTVAGPHPFPTMVRDFHKIIG
;
A
#
# COMPACT_ATOMS: atom_id res chain seq x y z
N MET A 1 -37.76 4.54 9.83
CA MET A 1 -37.05 3.25 9.94
C MET A 1 -35.59 3.55 10.22
N SER A 2 -35.16 3.40 11.46
CA SER A 2 -33.75 3.37 11.83
C SER A 2 -33.16 2.08 11.28
N VAL A 3 -32.26 2.17 10.29
CA VAL A 3 -31.48 1.02 9.84
C VAL A 3 -30.53 0.69 10.97
N GLU A 4 -30.74 -0.44 11.64
CA GLU A 4 -29.73 -1.04 12.52
C GLU A 4 -28.47 -1.28 11.68
N ILE A 5 -27.45 -0.47 11.92
CA ILE A 5 -26.12 -0.73 11.38
C ILE A 5 -25.58 -1.92 12.15
N ASN A 6 -25.81 -3.12 11.63
CA ASN A 6 -25.14 -4.31 12.13
C ASN A 6 -23.64 -4.12 11.94
N ASP A 7 -22.90 -4.17 13.05
CA ASP A 7 -21.45 -4.02 13.09
C ASP A 7 -20.81 -5.32 12.54
N GLN A 8 -20.91 -5.51 11.22
CA GLN A 8 -20.34 -6.67 10.53
C GLN A 8 -18.84 -6.46 10.31
N PRO A 9 -17.99 -7.48 10.53
CA PRO A 9 -16.55 -7.37 10.31
C PRO A 9 -16.22 -6.82 8.92
N GLY A 10 -15.43 -5.74 8.90
CA GLY A 10 -15.03 -5.07 7.66
C GLY A 10 -16.00 -4.04 7.11
N HIS A 11 -17.16 -3.84 7.75
CA HIS A 11 -18.09 -2.76 7.41
C HIS A 11 -17.85 -1.50 8.26
N PHE A 12 -18.04 -0.34 7.63
CA PHE A 12 -18.05 0.98 8.25
C PHE A 12 -19.41 1.62 7.94
N GLY A 13 -20.41 1.37 8.79
CA GLY A 13 -21.79 1.66 8.42
C GLY A 13 -22.23 0.77 7.25
N GLN A 14 -22.77 1.39 6.21
CA GLN A 14 -23.16 0.70 4.96
C GLN A 14 -21.98 0.42 4.00
N TYR A 15 -20.80 0.95 4.27
CA TYR A 15 -19.63 0.86 3.38
C TYR A 15 -18.68 -0.27 3.81
N GLY A 16 -17.79 -0.70 2.92
CA GLY A 16 -16.79 -1.74 3.22
C GLY A 16 -17.26 -3.15 2.87
N GLY A 17 -16.86 -4.14 3.66
CA GLY A 17 -17.17 -5.55 3.43
C GLY A 17 -16.17 -6.27 2.51
N ARG A 18 -16.57 -7.45 2.03
CA ARG A 18 -15.77 -8.30 1.13
C ARG A 18 -16.59 -8.70 -0.09
N PHE A 19 -16.45 -7.90 -1.16
CA PHE A 19 -17.07 -8.17 -2.45
C PHE A 19 -16.02 -8.72 -3.42
N VAL A 20 -15.63 -9.97 -3.23
CA VAL A 20 -14.57 -10.65 -4.00
C VAL A 20 -15.02 -12.05 -4.41
N PRO A 21 -14.36 -12.67 -5.41
CA PRO A 21 -14.56 -14.08 -5.70
C PRO A 21 -14.21 -14.97 -4.50
N GLU A 22 -14.92 -16.10 -4.38
CA GLU A 22 -14.72 -17.10 -3.31
C GLU A 22 -13.25 -17.53 -3.17
N ALA A 23 -12.54 -17.63 -4.29
CA ALA A 23 -11.12 -18.00 -4.34
C ALA A 23 -10.20 -17.09 -3.52
N LEU A 24 -10.58 -15.85 -3.22
CA LEU A 24 -9.80 -14.90 -2.41
C LEU A 24 -10.19 -14.90 -0.93
N ILE A 25 -11.28 -15.56 -0.54
CA ILE A 25 -11.76 -15.52 0.85
C ILE A 25 -10.73 -16.11 1.81
N GLY A 26 -10.10 -17.23 1.44
CA GLY A 26 -9.03 -17.84 2.23
C GLY A 26 -7.83 -16.90 2.43
N ALA A 27 -7.38 -16.23 1.36
CA ALA A 27 -6.28 -15.28 1.40
C ALA A 27 -6.57 -14.08 2.31
N LEU A 28 -7.79 -13.55 2.22
CA LEU A 28 -8.22 -12.41 3.03
C LEU A 28 -8.38 -12.78 4.50
N ASN A 29 -8.82 -14.00 4.80
CA ASN A 29 -8.86 -14.52 6.17
C ASN A 29 -7.45 -14.67 6.76
N GLU A 30 -6.51 -15.24 6.00
CA GLU A 30 -5.10 -15.36 6.38
C GLU A 30 -4.51 -13.97 6.68
N LEU A 31 -4.71 -13.01 5.77
CA LEU A 31 -4.23 -11.64 5.91
C LEU A 31 -4.82 -10.93 7.13
N ASP A 32 -6.13 -11.08 7.37
CA ASP A 32 -6.83 -10.45 8.50
C ASP A 32 -6.31 -11.02 9.84
N ALA A 33 -6.17 -12.35 9.93
CA ALA A 33 -5.60 -13.00 11.10
C ALA A 33 -4.14 -12.56 11.34
N ALA A 34 -3.32 -12.53 10.28
CA ALA A 34 -1.93 -12.09 10.35
C ALA A 34 -1.80 -10.63 10.81
N HIS A 35 -2.60 -9.73 10.23
CA HIS A 35 -2.65 -8.33 10.63
C HIS A 35 -3.06 -8.17 12.10
N ASN A 36 -4.15 -8.80 12.52
CA ASN A 36 -4.66 -8.69 13.89
C ASN A 36 -3.69 -9.26 14.93
N SER A 37 -2.95 -10.33 14.59
CA SER A 37 -1.88 -10.86 15.43
C SER A 37 -0.69 -9.90 15.50
N ALA A 38 -0.26 -9.36 14.36
CA ALA A 38 0.90 -8.48 14.26
C ALA A 38 0.71 -7.16 15.03
N GLN A 39 -0.49 -6.58 15.00
CA GLN A 39 -0.80 -5.36 15.77
C GLN A 39 -0.72 -5.54 17.29
N LYS A 40 -0.71 -6.78 17.79
CA LYS A 40 -0.59 -7.12 19.22
C LYS A 40 0.80 -7.66 19.58
N ASP A 41 1.67 -7.85 18.59
CA ASP A 41 2.99 -8.44 18.76
C ASP A 41 4.06 -7.35 18.94
N PRO A 42 4.67 -7.22 20.14
CA PRO A 42 5.68 -6.21 20.39
C PRO A 42 6.90 -6.31 19.47
N LEU A 43 7.25 -7.53 19.02
CA LEU A 43 8.38 -7.72 18.12
C LEU A 43 8.09 -7.12 16.75
N PHE A 44 6.91 -7.40 16.19
CA PHE A 44 6.48 -6.82 14.91
C PHE A 44 6.43 -5.29 14.98
N LEU A 45 5.85 -4.74 16.04
CA LEU A 45 5.76 -3.29 16.24
C LEU A 45 7.15 -2.66 16.38
N SER A 46 8.07 -3.32 17.09
CA SER A 46 9.45 -2.84 17.24
C SER A 46 10.23 -2.86 15.92
N GLU A 47 10.06 -3.90 15.10
CA GLU A 47 10.71 -4.01 13.80
C GLU A 47 10.17 -2.94 12.82
N LEU A 48 8.86 -2.74 12.78
CA LEU A 48 8.25 -1.69 11.96
C LEU A 48 8.68 -0.29 12.43
N ALA A 49 8.73 -0.04 13.74
CA ALA A 49 9.21 1.21 14.31
C ALA A 49 10.69 1.45 13.96
N GLU A 50 11.52 0.41 13.99
CA GLU A 50 12.92 0.50 13.58
C GLU A 50 13.05 0.86 12.10
N LEU A 51 12.28 0.24 11.21
CA LEU A 51 12.26 0.58 9.79
C LEU A 51 11.78 2.02 9.56
N HIS A 52 10.79 2.48 10.32
CA HIS A 52 10.35 3.87 10.23
C HIS A 52 11.47 4.83 10.59
N ARG A 53 12.23 4.56 11.66
CA ARG A 53 13.32 5.41 12.12
C ARG A 53 14.54 5.36 11.20
N SER A 54 15.01 4.15 10.89
CA SER A 54 16.32 3.92 10.23
C SER A 54 16.25 3.89 8.71
N TYR A 55 15.10 3.54 8.13
CA TYR A 55 14.95 3.37 6.68
C TYR A 55 14.01 4.41 6.04
N THR A 56 12.88 4.70 6.68
CA THR A 56 11.93 5.72 6.16
C THR A 56 12.38 7.15 6.46
N GLY A 57 13.01 7.37 7.62
CA GLY A 57 13.39 8.71 8.10
C GLY A 57 12.31 9.40 8.94
N ARG A 58 11.48 8.64 9.66
CA ARG A 58 10.45 9.17 10.57
C ARG A 58 11.06 9.62 11.92
N PRO A 59 10.43 10.58 12.62
CA PRO A 59 9.21 11.31 12.25
C PRO A 59 9.43 12.32 11.12
N SER A 60 8.44 12.47 10.24
CA SER A 60 8.46 13.52 9.22
C SER A 60 8.28 14.90 9.84
N ILE A 61 8.99 15.88 9.27
CA ILE A 61 9.06 17.26 9.75
C ILE A 61 7.70 17.95 9.59
N ILE A 62 7.37 18.86 10.52
CA ILE A 62 6.25 19.78 10.41
C ILE A 62 6.82 21.18 10.12
N THR A 63 6.47 21.77 8.97
CA THR A 63 7.05 23.05 8.51
C THR A 63 5.97 24.11 8.34
N GLN A 64 6.07 25.23 9.06
CA GLN A 64 5.24 26.40 8.78
C GLN A 64 5.76 27.14 7.53
N VAL A 65 4.86 27.52 6.63
CA VAL A 65 5.21 28.11 5.32
C VAL A 65 4.61 29.53 5.15
N PRO A 66 5.19 30.56 5.79
CA PRO A 66 4.61 31.90 5.83
C PRO A 66 4.42 32.54 4.45
N ARG A 67 5.39 32.38 3.54
CA ARG A 67 5.28 32.90 2.16
C ARG A 67 4.12 32.29 1.36
N PHE A 68 3.81 31.01 1.59
CA PHE A 68 2.65 30.39 0.95
C PHE A 68 1.35 30.86 1.61
N ALA A 69 1.37 31.03 2.93
CA ALA A 69 0.25 31.55 3.71
C ALA A 69 -0.19 32.97 3.30
N GLU A 70 0.71 33.81 2.77
CA GLU A 70 0.37 35.13 2.17
C GLU A 70 -0.72 35.02 1.09
N ASN A 71 -0.77 33.90 0.36
CA ASN A 71 -1.77 33.63 -0.67
C ASN A 71 -3.05 32.94 -0.14
N ALA A 72 -3.13 32.67 1.17
CA ALA A 72 -4.19 31.90 1.80
C ALA A 72 -5.10 32.76 2.71
N GLY A 73 -5.21 34.07 2.45
CA GLY A 73 -6.15 34.96 3.14
C GLY A 73 -5.89 35.11 4.64
N GLY A 74 -4.61 35.05 5.07
CA GLY A 74 -4.22 35.16 6.48
C GLY A 74 -4.29 33.86 7.29
N ALA A 75 -4.62 32.73 6.65
CA ALA A 75 -4.55 31.42 7.31
C ALA A 75 -3.11 31.03 7.66
N ARG A 76 -2.90 30.39 8.81
CA ARG A 76 -1.61 29.75 9.14
C ARG A 76 -1.49 28.44 8.40
N ILE A 77 -0.55 28.34 7.45
CA ILE A 77 -0.31 27.10 6.69
C ILE A 77 0.89 26.34 7.23
N ILE A 78 0.69 25.05 7.49
CA ILE A 78 1.69 24.10 7.99
C ILE A 78 1.68 22.87 7.08
N LEU A 79 2.87 22.44 6.64
CA LEU A 79 3.05 21.25 5.83
C LEU A 79 3.55 20.09 6.69
N LYS A 80 2.83 18.97 6.65
CA LYS A 80 3.29 17.68 7.16
C LYS A 80 4.14 17.00 6.09
N ARG A 81 5.45 16.95 6.28
CA ARG A 81 6.45 16.70 5.23
C ARG A 81 6.66 15.22 4.88
N GLU A 82 5.59 14.51 4.52
CA GLU A 82 5.67 13.11 4.05
C GLU A 82 6.39 12.98 2.67
N ASP A 83 6.62 14.10 1.99
CA ASP A 83 7.47 14.19 0.80
C ASP A 83 8.94 13.87 1.09
N LEU A 84 9.39 14.02 2.34
CA LEU A 84 10.76 13.76 2.78
C LEU A 84 11.00 12.30 3.20
N ASN A 85 9.96 11.48 3.25
CA ASN A 85 10.14 10.06 3.51
C ASN A 85 11.02 9.44 2.41
N HIS A 86 11.75 8.37 2.75
CA HIS A 86 12.35 7.53 1.72
C HIS A 86 11.30 7.11 0.69
N THR A 87 11.71 7.00 -0.57
CA THR A 87 10.87 6.91 -1.79
C THR A 87 10.02 8.14 -2.12
N GLY A 88 9.96 9.17 -1.27
CA GLY A 88 9.39 10.49 -1.57
C GLY A 88 7.87 10.63 -1.36
N SER A 89 7.23 9.75 -0.59
CA SER A 89 5.81 9.89 -0.26
C SER A 89 5.40 9.13 1.01
N HIS A 90 4.14 9.31 1.43
CA HIS A 90 3.55 8.54 2.54
C HIS A 90 3.39 7.05 2.25
N LYS A 91 3.43 6.61 0.98
CA LYS A 91 3.16 5.20 0.59
C LYS A 91 4.11 4.21 1.26
N ILE A 92 5.35 4.61 1.53
CA ILE A 92 6.36 3.76 2.19
C ILE A 92 5.89 3.25 3.56
N ASN A 93 5.04 4.01 4.27
CA ASN A 93 4.51 3.60 5.57
C ASN A 93 3.69 2.30 5.45
N ASN A 94 2.79 2.26 4.47
CA ASN A 94 1.93 1.10 4.20
C ASN A 94 2.72 -0.08 3.65
N VAL A 95 3.61 0.14 2.68
CA VAL A 95 4.32 -0.97 2.02
C VAL A 95 5.29 -1.68 2.97
N LEU A 96 5.94 -0.98 3.90
CA LEU A 96 6.81 -1.64 4.88
C LEU A 96 6.02 -2.52 5.83
N GLY A 97 4.87 -2.04 6.33
CA GLY A 97 3.97 -2.82 7.17
C GLY A 97 3.45 -4.07 6.46
N GLN A 98 2.99 -3.93 5.21
CA GLN A 98 2.51 -5.07 4.43
C GLN A 98 3.62 -6.04 4.01
N ALA A 99 4.83 -5.55 3.70
CA ALA A 99 5.96 -6.42 3.35
C ALA A 99 6.45 -7.22 4.58
N LEU A 100 6.46 -6.61 5.77
CA LEU A 100 6.70 -7.36 7.02
C LEU A 100 5.63 -8.44 7.25
N LEU A 101 4.34 -8.11 7.04
CA LEU A 101 3.27 -9.11 7.10
C LEU A 101 3.46 -10.23 6.08
N THR A 102 3.90 -9.90 4.86
CA THR A 102 4.20 -10.88 3.81
C THR A 102 5.23 -11.89 4.30
N LYS A 103 6.34 -11.43 4.89
CA LYS A 103 7.36 -12.31 5.49
C LYS A 103 6.79 -13.15 6.63
N ARG A 104 5.97 -12.56 7.50
CA ARG A 104 5.34 -13.27 8.63
C ARG A 104 4.41 -14.39 8.17
N MET A 105 3.69 -14.19 7.07
CA MET A 105 2.84 -15.20 6.43
C MET A 105 3.63 -16.24 5.62
N GLY A 106 4.97 -16.15 5.59
CA GLY A 106 5.83 -17.09 4.85
C GLY A 106 5.74 -16.95 3.32
N LYS A 107 5.10 -15.90 2.82
CA LYS A 107 5.00 -15.60 1.39
C LYS A 107 6.33 -15.06 0.89
N LYS A 108 6.69 -15.40 -0.35
CA LYS A 108 7.98 -15.05 -0.97
C LYS A 108 7.87 -14.00 -2.06
N ARG A 109 6.64 -13.75 -2.52
CA ARG A 109 6.34 -12.89 -3.65
C ARG A 109 5.33 -11.82 -3.26
N ILE A 110 5.55 -10.60 -3.71
CA ILE A 110 4.57 -9.53 -3.68
C ILE A 110 4.16 -9.13 -5.09
N ILE A 111 2.89 -8.83 -5.23
CA ILE A 111 2.37 -8.15 -6.41
C ILE A 111 1.75 -6.82 -5.99
N ALA A 112 1.84 -5.82 -6.86
CA ALA A 112 1.22 -4.53 -6.64
C ALA A 112 0.73 -3.93 -7.96
N GLU A 113 -0.18 -2.98 -7.88
CA GLU A 113 -0.63 -2.14 -8.98
C GLU A 113 -0.04 -0.73 -8.87
N THR A 114 0.09 0.01 -9.96
CA THR A 114 0.40 1.44 -9.85
C THR A 114 -0.10 2.25 -11.04
N GLY A 115 -0.51 3.49 -10.78
CA GLY A 115 -0.79 4.50 -11.80
C GLY A 115 0.42 5.42 -11.96
N ALA A 116 0.50 6.49 -11.17
CA ALA A 116 1.62 7.45 -11.23
C ALA A 116 3.02 6.86 -10.93
N GLY A 117 3.11 5.64 -10.37
CA GLY A 117 4.38 4.93 -10.14
C GLY A 117 4.88 4.94 -8.69
N GLN A 118 4.40 5.85 -7.84
CA GLN A 118 4.88 5.98 -6.46
C GLN A 118 4.64 4.73 -5.60
N HIS A 119 3.46 4.11 -5.72
CA HIS A 119 3.18 2.86 -4.99
C HIS A 119 4.07 1.72 -5.48
N GLY A 120 4.21 1.57 -6.80
CA GLY A 120 5.08 0.55 -7.39
C GLY A 120 6.55 0.71 -6.98
N VAL A 121 7.08 1.94 -6.94
CA VAL A 121 8.44 2.22 -6.45
C VAL A 121 8.57 1.86 -4.97
N ALA A 122 7.58 2.22 -4.15
CA ALA A 122 7.59 1.90 -2.72
C ALA A 122 7.53 0.37 -2.47
N ALA A 123 6.68 -0.35 -3.21
CA ALA A 123 6.58 -1.81 -3.15
C ALA A 123 7.89 -2.50 -3.59
N ALA A 124 8.47 -2.08 -4.72
CA ALA A 124 9.76 -2.58 -5.20
C ALA A 124 10.89 -2.31 -4.20
N THR A 125 10.87 -1.15 -3.54
CA THR A 125 11.84 -0.79 -2.50
C THR A 125 11.74 -1.73 -1.29
N ALA A 126 10.52 -1.97 -0.80
CA ALA A 126 10.30 -2.88 0.33
C ALA A 126 10.66 -4.33 -0.03
N ALA A 127 10.32 -4.79 -1.23
CA ALA A 127 10.70 -6.11 -1.71
C ALA A 127 12.22 -6.30 -1.78
N ALA A 128 12.94 -5.34 -2.37
CA ALA A 128 14.39 -5.36 -2.45
C ALA A 128 15.04 -5.40 -1.06
N LEU A 129 14.53 -4.61 -0.11
CA LEU A 129 14.98 -4.61 1.28
C LEU A 129 14.77 -5.97 1.97
N MET A 130 13.65 -6.63 1.67
CA MET A 130 13.18 -7.81 2.39
C MET A 130 13.50 -9.14 1.70
N GLY A 131 14.13 -9.11 0.52
CA GLY A 131 14.43 -10.29 -0.28
C GLY A 131 13.17 -10.98 -0.81
N LEU A 132 12.16 -10.20 -1.21
CA LEU A 132 10.92 -10.70 -1.80
C LEU A 132 10.94 -10.51 -3.32
N ASP A 133 10.34 -11.44 -4.06
CA ASP A 133 10.08 -11.24 -5.49
C ASP A 133 9.00 -10.17 -5.67
N CYS A 134 9.17 -9.25 -6.62
CA CYS A 134 8.23 -8.15 -6.83
C CYS A 134 7.77 -8.05 -8.27
N VAL A 135 6.46 -8.08 -8.47
CA VAL A 135 5.82 -7.80 -9.76
C VAL A 135 4.87 -6.62 -9.62
N VAL A 136 5.03 -5.61 -10.47
CA VAL A 136 4.20 -4.41 -10.49
C VAL A 136 3.42 -4.34 -11.80
N TYR A 137 2.10 -4.37 -11.68
CA TYR A 137 1.16 -4.14 -12.77
C TYR A 137 0.92 -2.65 -12.96
N MET A 138 1.05 -2.17 -14.20
CA MET A 138 0.92 -0.75 -14.50
C MET A 138 0.27 -0.58 -15.87
N GLY A 139 -0.73 0.30 -15.99
CA GLY A 139 -1.40 0.55 -17.27
C GLY A 139 -0.40 0.98 -18.35
N GLU A 140 -0.53 0.49 -19.59
CA GLU A 140 0.42 0.79 -20.66
C GLU A 140 0.60 2.31 -20.87
N GLU A 141 -0.49 3.08 -20.80
CA GLU A 141 -0.42 4.54 -20.92
C GLU A 141 0.35 5.17 -19.75
N ASP A 142 0.16 4.66 -18.53
CA ASP A 142 0.89 5.12 -17.36
C ASP A 142 2.39 4.76 -17.45
N THR A 143 2.74 3.57 -17.96
CA THR A 143 4.15 3.17 -18.15
C THR A 143 4.92 4.11 -19.07
N ARG A 144 4.27 4.62 -20.13
CA ARG A 144 4.86 5.57 -21.07
C ARG A 144 5.07 6.93 -20.41
N ARG A 145 4.05 7.43 -19.71
CA ARG A 145 4.07 8.75 -19.06
C ARG A 145 5.01 8.82 -17.85
N GLN A 146 5.21 7.69 -17.17
CA GLN A 146 5.97 7.59 -15.92
C GLN A 146 7.24 6.75 -16.09
N SER A 147 7.93 6.91 -17.22
CA SER A 147 9.13 6.14 -17.59
C SER A 147 10.21 6.14 -16.51
N LEU A 148 10.39 7.25 -15.79
CA LEU A 148 11.34 7.35 -14.68
C LEU A 148 10.99 6.40 -13.52
N ASN A 149 9.71 6.32 -13.13
CA ASN A 149 9.29 5.40 -12.07
C ASN A 149 9.36 3.94 -12.52
N VAL A 150 9.08 3.66 -13.80
CA VAL A 150 9.31 2.33 -14.39
C VAL A 150 10.78 1.93 -14.31
N ALA A 151 11.70 2.83 -14.68
CA ALA A 151 13.13 2.58 -14.59
C ALA A 151 13.58 2.33 -13.13
N ARG A 152 13.09 3.14 -12.18
CA ARG A 152 13.37 2.96 -10.74
C ARG A 152 12.91 1.59 -10.23
N MET A 153 11.70 1.16 -10.57
CA MET A 153 11.20 -0.16 -10.18
C MET A 153 12.09 -1.30 -10.71
N LYS A 154 12.52 -1.20 -11.98
CA LYS A 154 13.43 -2.19 -12.59
C LYS A 154 14.81 -2.20 -11.95
N LEU A 155 15.37 -1.02 -11.60
CA LEU A 155 16.65 -0.92 -10.89
C LEU A 155 16.58 -1.53 -9.48
N LEU A 156 15.41 -1.51 -8.85
CA LEU A 156 15.14 -2.18 -7.58
C LEU A 156 14.88 -3.70 -7.74
N GLY A 157 14.97 -4.24 -8.96
CA GLY A 157 14.78 -5.66 -9.25
C GLY A 157 13.33 -6.09 -9.47
N ALA A 158 12.37 -5.18 -9.45
CA ALA A 158 10.97 -5.53 -9.70
C ALA A 158 10.69 -5.74 -11.20
N GLN A 159 9.86 -6.74 -11.50
CA GLN A 159 9.28 -6.91 -12.83
C GLN A 159 8.12 -5.93 -13.01
N VAL A 160 8.14 -5.12 -14.07
CA VAL A 160 7.03 -4.21 -14.39
C VAL A 160 6.26 -4.77 -15.58
N ILE A 161 4.97 -5.09 -15.37
CA ILE A 161 4.08 -5.66 -16.39
C ILE A 161 3.14 -4.56 -16.92
N PRO A 162 3.29 -4.14 -18.20
CA PRO A 162 2.38 -3.19 -18.83
C PRO A 162 1.03 -3.84 -19.12
N VAL A 163 -0.05 -3.29 -18.57
CA VAL A 163 -1.41 -3.76 -18.79
C VAL A 163 -2.00 -3.07 -20.02
N LYS A 164 -2.29 -3.89 -21.05
CA LYS A 164 -2.78 -3.44 -22.37
C LYS A 164 -4.29 -3.61 -22.55
N SER A 165 -4.94 -4.30 -21.61
CA SER A 165 -6.39 -4.53 -21.60
C SER A 165 -7.15 -3.27 -21.19
N GLY A 166 -8.41 -3.18 -21.61
CA GLY A 166 -9.33 -2.12 -21.20
C GLY A 166 -8.83 -0.70 -21.49
N SER A 167 -8.95 0.18 -20.50
CA SER A 167 -8.55 1.58 -20.61
C SER A 167 -7.04 1.81 -20.50
N ARG A 168 -6.27 0.76 -20.17
CA ARG A 168 -4.81 0.78 -19.98
C ARG A 168 -4.35 1.73 -18.88
N THR A 169 -5.13 1.82 -17.81
CA THR A 169 -4.86 2.68 -16.63
C THR A 169 -4.81 1.86 -15.34
N LEU A 170 -4.66 2.54 -14.19
CA LEU A 170 -4.68 1.94 -12.86
C LEU A 170 -5.84 0.95 -12.63
N LYS A 171 -7.05 1.23 -13.13
CA LYS A 171 -8.20 0.32 -12.96
C LYS A 171 -7.93 -1.06 -13.57
N ASP A 172 -7.34 -1.09 -14.76
CA ASP A 172 -7.03 -2.34 -15.45
C ASP A 172 -5.86 -3.05 -14.77
N ALA A 173 -4.88 -2.30 -14.26
CA ALA A 173 -3.79 -2.85 -13.46
C ALA A 173 -4.25 -3.54 -12.17
N ILE A 174 -5.25 -2.98 -11.48
CA ILE A 174 -5.89 -3.62 -10.31
C ILE A 174 -6.49 -4.98 -10.70
N ASN A 175 -7.20 -5.04 -11.82
CA ASN A 175 -7.85 -6.28 -12.27
C ASN A 175 -6.82 -7.37 -12.59
N GLU A 176 -5.74 -7.04 -13.28
CA GLU A 176 -4.67 -8.00 -13.59
C GLU A 176 -3.93 -8.46 -12.33
N ALA A 177 -3.63 -7.54 -11.40
CA ALA A 177 -3.04 -7.90 -10.11
C ALA A 177 -3.95 -8.83 -9.30
N MET A 178 -5.27 -8.57 -9.26
CA MET A 178 -6.21 -9.47 -8.60
C MET A 178 -6.28 -10.86 -9.25
N ARG A 179 -6.21 -10.94 -10.59
CA ARG A 179 -6.18 -12.24 -11.31
C ARG A 179 -4.91 -13.03 -11.01
N ASP A 180 -3.76 -12.37 -10.96
CA ASP A 180 -2.51 -12.98 -10.53
C ASP A 180 -2.64 -13.51 -9.10
N TRP A 181 -3.16 -12.68 -8.19
CA TRP A 181 -3.32 -13.09 -6.79
C TRP A 181 -4.19 -14.34 -6.62
N VAL A 182 -5.33 -14.42 -7.33
CA VAL A 182 -6.19 -15.60 -7.33
C VAL A 182 -5.41 -16.85 -7.75
N THR A 183 -4.52 -16.73 -8.72
CA THR A 183 -3.76 -17.86 -9.28
C THR A 183 -2.61 -18.29 -8.37
N ASN A 184 -1.97 -17.34 -7.68
CA ASN A 184 -0.73 -17.55 -6.92
C ASN A 184 -0.89 -17.29 -5.41
N VAL A 185 -2.10 -17.46 -4.88
CA VAL A 185 -2.45 -17.11 -3.49
C VAL A 185 -1.58 -17.81 -2.42
N ALA A 186 -1.05 -18.98 -2.75
CA ALA A 186 -0.28 -19.81 -1.81
C ALA A 186 1.04 -19.14 -1.40
N ASP A 187 1.73 -18.48 -2.33
CA ASP A 187 3.08 -17.91 -2.14
C ASP A 187 3.16 -16.39 -2.34
N THR A 188 2.08 -15.77 -2.83
CA THR A 188 2.01 -14.36 -3.19
C THR A 188 1.10 -13.55 -2.27
N HIS A 189 1.58 -12.39 -1.82
CA HIS A 189 0.75 -11.34 -1.19
C HIS A 189 0.44 -10.21 -2.18
N TYR A 190 -0.82 -9.78 -2.23
CA TYR A 190 -1.21 -8.57 -2.97
C TYR A 190 -1.06 -7.33 -2.10
N LEU A 191 -0.08 -6.49 -2.42
CA LEU A 191 0.25 -5.28 -1.68
C LEU A 191 -0.57 -4.09 -2.20
N LEU A 192 -1.80 -3.95 -1.69
CA LEU A 192 -2.70 -2.86 -2.08
C LEU A 192 -2.19 -1.49 -1.57
N GLY A 193 -2.20 -0.49 -2.44
CA GLY A 193 -1.57 0.81 -2.18
C GLY A 193 -2.45 1.95 -1.68
N THR A 194 -3.70 1.68 -1.30
CA THR A 194 -4.67 2.72 -0.92
C THR A 194 -5.72 2.18 0.05
N VAL A 195 -6.44 3.07 0.72
CA VAL A 195 -7.54 2.75 1.66
C VAL A 195 -8.80 2.38 0.85
N ALA A 196 -8.75 1.22 0.20
CA ALA A 196 -9.84 0.66 -0.59
C ALA A 196 -9.74 -0.87 -0.59
N GLY A 197 -10.54 -1.52 -1.45
CA GLY A 197 -10.55 -2.96 -1.59
C GLY A 197 -11.34 -3.67 -0.48
N PRO A 198 -11.33 -5.02 -0.48
CA PRO A 198 -12.03 -5.81 0.51
C PRO A 198 -11.36 -5.70 1.89
N HIS A 199 -12.14 -5.86 2.96
CA HIS A 199 -11.58 -6.12 4.29
C HIS A 199 -10.57 -7.29 4.22
N PRO A 200 -9.35 -7.19 4.79
CA PRO A 200 -8.90 -6.20 5.77
C PRO A 200 -8.14 -4.98 5.22
N PHE A 201 -8.00 -4.81 3.91
CA PHE A 201 -7.15 -3.77 3.34
C PHE A 201 -7.47 -2.34 3.81
N PRO A 202 -8.73 -1.86 3.83
CA PRO A 202 -9.01 -0.49 4.29
C PRO A 202 -8.53 -0.22 5.72
N THR A 203 -8.81 -1.15 6.64
CA THR A 203 -8.41 -1.08 8.05
C THR A 203 -6.88 -1.13 8.18
N MET A 204 -6.25 -2.09 7.52
CA MET A 204 -4.80 -2.32 7.59
C MET A 204 -4.01 -1.14 7.00
N VAL A 205 -4.37 -0.66 5.82
CA VAL A 205 -3.69 0.48 5.16
C VAL A 205 -3.83 1.74 6.01
N ARG A 206 -5.02 2.00 6.57
CA ARG A 206 -5.24 3.09 7.52
C ARG A 206 -4.32 2.94 8.73
N ASP A 207 -4.26 1.74 9.32
CA ASP A 207 -3.49 1.51 10.54
C ASP A 207 -2.00 1.75 10.33
N PHE A 208 -1.43 1.34 9.20
CA PHE A 208 -0.03 1.68 8.86
C PHE A 208 0.18 3.17 8.54
N HIS A 209 -0.86 3.90 8.17
CA HIS A 209 -0.79 5.35 7.96
C HIS A 209 -1.03 6.19 9.22
N LYS A 210 -1.52 5.60 10.33
CA LYS A 210 -1.75 6.33 11.60
C LYS A 210 -0.49 7.03 12.13
N ILE A 211 0.70 6.55 11.77
CA ILE A 211 1.99 7.15 12.14
C ILE A 211 2.22 8.56 11.57
N ILE A 212 1.38 9.01 10.63
CA ILE A 212 1.41 10.39 10.13
C ILE A 212 1.01 11.36 11.26
N GLY A 213 0.06 10.98 12.11
CA GLY A 213 -0.55 11.86 13.12
C GLY A 213 -1.95 12.29 12.73
#